data_AF-A0AAD4XKM0-F1
#
_entry.id   AF-A0AAD4XKM0-F1
#
_cell.length_a   1.000
_cell.length_b   1.000
_cell.length_c   1.000
_cell.angle_alpha   90.00
_cell.angle_beta   90.00
_cell.angle_gamma   90.00
#
_symmetry.space_group_name_H-M   'P 1'
#
loop_
_entity.id
_entity.type
_entity.pdbx_description
1 polymer ?
#
loop_
_entity_poly.entity_id
_entity_poly.type
_entity_poly.pdbx_seq_one_letter_code
_entity_poly.pdbx_strand_id
1 'polypeptide(L)'
;MKLPLYHNLNHLEVLRASFHFRRDGYFEDNVQCWIVKVLFDFLQVSPNLESLIFDEGFSNCKSNNYDGWLMDLIPQCLLLHLKSIEFRGFFGKQIEKDLVRLFLKNAKVLQRVRITISG
;
A
#
# COMPACT_ATOMS: atom_id res chain seq x y z
N MET A 1 18.63 -8.19 0.67
CA MET A 1 18.49 -8.92 -0.62
C MET A 1 17.99 -7.90 -1.64
N LYS A 2 18.66 -7.71 -2.78
CA LYS A 2 18.22 -6.76 -3.81
C LYS A 2 17.23 -7.49 -4.73
N LEU A 3 15.97 -7.08 -4.71
CA LEU A 3 14.96 -7.63 -5.62
C LEU A 3 15.30 -7.24 -7.07
N PRO A 4 15.03 -8.11 -8.07
CA PRO A 4 15.21 -7.76 -9.47
C PRO A 4 14.18 -6.73 -9.91
N LEU A 5 14.44 -6.02 -11.01
CA LEU A 5 13.46 -5.12 -11.63
C LEU A 5 12.44 -5.92 -12.44
N TYR A 6 11.16 -5.63 -12.22
CA TYR A 6 10.03 -6.28 -12.88
C TYR A 6 9.40 -5.33 -13.91
N HIS A 7 10.06 -5.16 -15.06
CA HIS A 7 9.57 -4.24 -16.12
C HIS A 7 8.22 -4.65 -16.74
N ASN A 8 7.86 -5.93 -16.65
CA ASN A 8 6.60 -6.46 -17.18
C ASN A 8 5.47 -6.50 -16.13
N LEU A 9 5.77 -6.23 -14.86
CA LEU A 9 4.75 -6.18 -13.81
C LEU A 9 4.00 -4.86 -13.90
N ASN A 10 2.83 -4.89 -14.52
CA ASN A 10 1.93 -3.76 -14.69
C ASN A 10 0.71 -3.80 -13.75
N HIS A 11 0.52 -4.91 -13.04
CA HIS A 11 -0.59 -5.10 -12.11
C HIS A 11 -0.09 -5.78 -10.83
N LEU A 12 -0.47 -5.23 -9.68
CA LEU A 12 -0.13 -5.76 -8.36
C LEU A 12 -1.39 -5.79 -7.51
N GLU A 13 -1.74 -6.97 -7.02
CA GLU A 13 -2.82 -7.17 -6.06
C GLU A 13 -2.21 -7.66 -4.74
N VAL A 14 -2.42 -6.89 -3.68
CA VAL A 14 -1.95 -7.19 -2.34
C VAL A 14 -3.10 -7.86 -1.59
N LEU A 15 -2.96 -9.18 -1.45
CA LEU A 15 -3.87 -10.04 -0.70
C LEU A 15 -3.28 -10.30 0.69
N ARG A 16 -4.10 -10.24 1.74
CA ARG A 16 -3.68 -10.74 3.04
C ARG A 16 -3.88 -12.25 3.06
N ALA A 17 -2.87 -13.00 3.50
CA ALA A 17 -3.08 -14.40 3.86
C ALA A 17 -3.91 -14.46 5.15
N SER A 18 -5.23 -14.53 5.03
CA SER A 18 -6.20 -14.41 6.12
C SER A 18 -6.27 -15.64 7.07
N PHE A 19 -5.24 -16.50 7.15
CA PHE A 19 -5.37 -17.82 7.82
C PHE A 19 -4.47 -18.16 9.02
N HIS A 20 -3.61 -17.28 9.56
CA HIS A 20 -2.79 -17.66 10.74
C HIS A 20 -2.84 -16.77 11.99
N PHE A 21 -3.58 -15.67 12.01
CA PHE A 21 -3.73 -14.86 13.23
C PHE A 21 -5.07 -15.07 13.94
N ARG A 22 -5.63 -16.29 13.83
CA ARG A 22 -6.70 -16.78 14.72
C ARG A 22 -6.12 -17.79 15.72
N ARG A 23 -4.97 -17.46 16.31
CA ARG A 23 -4.54 -18.06 17.57
C ARG A 23 -3.96 -16.96 18.44
N ASP A 24 -4.62 -16.83 19.58
CA ASP A 24 -4.28 -16.06 20.77
C ASP A 24 -4.67 -14.58 20.75
N GLY A 25 -5.67 -14.29 21.59
CA GLY A 25 -6.29 -12.99 21.83
C GLY A 25 -5.38 -12.04 22.60
N TYR A 26 -4.28 -11.63 21.97
CA TYR A 26 -3.52 -10.45 22.37
C TYR A 26 -3.46 -9.51 21.16
N PHE A 27 -4.29 -8.46 21.20
CA PHE A 27 -4.06 -7.27 20.37
C PHE A 27 -2.76 -6.63 20.88
N GLU A 28 -1.61 -7.09 20.37
CA GLU A 28 -0.38 -6.34 20.55
C GLU A 28 -0.50 -5.02 19.77
N ASP A 29 -0.79 -3.96 20.51
CA ASP A 29 -0.95 -2.57 20.11
C ASP A 29 0.33 -1.92 19.50
N ASN A 30 1.24 -2.72 18.95
CA ASN A 30 2.54 -2.30 18.42
C ASN A 30 2.89 -2.97 17.08
N VAL A 31 1.92 -3.24 16.22
CA VAL A 31 2.23 -3.65 14.84
C VAL A 31 2.82 -2.44 14.10
N GLN A 32 4.15 -2.38 14.04
CA GLN A 32 4.86 -1.51 13.12
C GLN A 32 4.37 -1.84 11.70
N CYS A 33 4.05 -0.82 10.90
CA CYS A 33 3.45 -1.00 9.58
C CYS A 33 4.49 -1.45 8.53
N TRP A 34 5.20 -2.55 8.79
CA TRP A 34 6.12 -3.20 7.88
C TRP A 34 5.49 -3.48 6.51
N ILE A 35 4.17 -3.68 6.45
CA ILE A 35 3.43 -3.87 5.20
C ILE A 35 3.53 -2.67 4.27
N VAL A 36 3.58 -1.44 4.79
CA VAL A 36 3.77 -0.22 3.98
C VAL A 36 5.18 -0.20 3.42
N LYS A 37 6.19 -0.52 4.23
CA LYS A 37 7.57 -0.62 3.74
C LYS A 37 7.68 -1.65 2.61
N VAL A 38 7.15 -2.85 2.81
CA VAL A 38 7.14 -3.93 1.81
C VAL A 38 6.40 -3.50 0.54
N LEU A 39 5.27 -2.80 0.67
CA LEU A 39 4.56 -2.22 -0.48
C LEU A 39 5.47 -1.28 -1.28
N PHE A 40 6.16 -0.35 -0.61
CA PHE A 40 7.06 0.59 -1.29
C PHE A 40 8.26 -0.13 -1.94
N ASP A 41 8.80 -1.17 -1.31
CA ASP A 41 9.85 -2.01 -1.91
C ASP A 41 9.35 -2.62 -3.23
N PHE A 42 8.10 -3.12 -3.29
CA PHE A 42 7.50 -3.64 -4.53
C PHE A 42 7.28 -2.55 -5.59
N LEU A 43 6.81 -1.37 -5.18
CA LEU A 43 6.63 -0.24 -6.10
C LEU A 43 7.96 0.21 -6.71
N GLN A 44 9.05 0.23 -5.91
CA GLN A 44 10.37 0.60 -6.39
C GLN A 44 10.90 -0.35 -7.47
N VAL A 45 10.61 -1.65 -7.35
CA VAL A 45 11.07 -2.64 -8.34
C VAL A 45 10.12 -2.87 -9.51
N SER A 46 8.98 -2.18 -9.54
CA SER A 46 7.94 -2.36 -10.55
C SER A 46 7.69 -1.06 -11.31
N PRO A 47 8.68 -0.54 -12.06
CA PRO A 47 8.66 0.83 -12.59
C PRO A 47 7.50 1.13 -13.54
N ASN A 48 6.90 0.10 -14.15
CA ASN A 48 5.80 0.20 -15.12
C ASN A 48 4.45 -0.21 -14.54
N LEU A 49 4.31 -0.24 -13.20
CA LEU A 49 3.05 -0.62 -12.55
C LEU A 49 1.93 0.37 -12.93
N GLU A 50 0.85 -0.16 -13.51
CA GLU A 50 -0.31 0.61 -13.94
C GLU A 50 -1.51 0.47 -13.00
N SER A 51 -1.64 -0.67 -12.33
CA SER A 51 -2.77 -0.98 -11.46
C SER A 51 -2.32 -1.55 -10.11
N LEU A 52 -2.86 -1.00 -9.03
CA LEU A 52 -2.62 -1.45 -7.67
C LEU A 52 -3.94 -1.74 -6.95
N ILE A 53 -4.08 -2.94 -6.41
CA ILE A 53 -5.27 -3.36 -5.67
C ILE A 53 -4.87 -3.78 -4.26
N PHE A 54 -5.57 -3.26 -3.26
CA PHE A 54 -5.56 -3.74 -1.89
C PHE A 54 -6.86 -4.48 -1.66
N ASP A 55 -6.80 -5.79 -1.45
CA ASP A 55 -8.02 -6.60 -1.32
C ASP A 55 -8.66 -6.52 0.08
N GLU A 56 -7.86 -6.16 1.07
CA GLU A 56 -8.28 -6.00 2.46
C GLU A 56 -7.82 -4.66 3.03
N GLY A 57 -8.52 -4.19 4.07
CA GLY A 57 -8.15 -3.01 4.84
C GLY A 57 -6.88 -3.19 5.66
N PHE A 58 -6.31 -2.07 6.08
CA PHE A 58 -5.08 -2.05 6.88
C PHE A 58 -5.40 -2.07 8.39
N SER A 59 -4.65 -2.86 9.17
CA SER A 59 -4.81 -2.89 10.63
C SER A 59 -4.33 -1.59 11.29
N ASN A 60 -4.84 -1.31 12.49
CA ASN A 60 -4.40 -0.17 13.30
C ASN A 60 -2.89 -0.22 13.51
N CYS A 61 -2.16 0.74 12.94
CA CYS A 61 -0.74 0.95 13.20
C CYS A 61 -0.61 2.28 13.94
N LYS A 62 0.03 2.29 15.12
CA LYS A 62 0.35 3.55 15.79
C LYS A 62 1.44 4.22 14.97
N SER A 63 1.11 5.36 14.36
CA SER A 63 2.03 6.14 13.56
C SER A 63 3.03 6.86 14.46
N ASN A 64 3.98 6.13 15.02
CA ASN A 64 5.00 6.75 15.85
C ASN A 64 6.16 7.33 15.04
N ASN A 65 6.01 7.53 13.72
CA ASN A 65 6.77 8.46 12.86
C ASN A 65 6.52 8.08 11.38
N TYR A 66 5.60 8.79 10.72
CA TYR A 66 5.53 8.78 9.25
C TYR A 66 6.71 9.50 8.59
N ASP A 67 7.54 10.16 9.38
CA ASP A 67 8.48 11.16 8.89
C ASP A 67 9.72 10.57 8.19
N GLY A 68 9.95 9.26 8.29
CA GLY A 68 11.17 8.62 7.76
C GLY A 68 11.02 7.79 6.48
N TRP A 69 9.86 7.20 6.19
CA TRP A 69 9.76 6.20 5.10
C TRP A 69 9.42 6.79 3.73
N LEU A 70 8.84 7.98 3.70
CA LEU A 70 8.41 8.65 2.47
C LEU A 70 9.48 9.49 1.81
N MET A 71 10.56 9.80 2.53
CA MET A 71 11.46 10.90 2.19
C MET A 71 12.50 10.53 1.13
N ASP A 72 12.86 9.26 0.96
CA ASP A 72 14.08 8.98 0.19
C ASP A 72 13.86 8.72 -1.30
N LEU A 73 12.70 8.23 -1.78
CA LEU A 73 12.41 8.25 -3.22
C LEU A 73 10.95 7.87 -3.49
N ILE A 74 10.19 8.75 -4.17
CA ILE A 74 8.89 8.39 -4.72
C ILE A 74 9.11 7.37 -5.86
N PRO A 75 8.47 6.19 -5.84
CA PRO A 75 8.63 5.20 -6.90
C PRO A 75 8.26 5.77 -8.27
N GLN A 76 9.08 5.46 -9.29
CA GLN A 76 8.85 5.95 -10.65
C GLN A 76 7.47 5.55 -11.20
N CYS A 77 7.02 4.34 -10.87
CA CYS A 77 5.71 3.85 -11.29
C CYS A 77 4.57 4.73 -10.76
N LEU A 78 4.72 5.26 -9.54
CA LEU A 78 3.73 6.13 -8.93
C LEU A 78 3.56 7.39 -9.77
N LEU A 79 4.67 8.00 -10.19
CA LEU A 79 4.65 9.26 -10.93
C LEU A 79 4.19 9.11 -12.39
N LEU A 80 4.61 8.04 -13.07
CA LEU A 80 4.56 7.96 -14.53
C LEU A 80 3.57 6.94 -15.09
N HIS A 81 3.22 5.89 -14.33
CA HIS A 81 2.51 4.73 -14.90
C HIS A 81 1.26 4.33 -14.15
N LEU A 82 1.12 4.66 -12.86
CA LEU A 82 0.00 4.22 -12.05
C LEU A 82 -1.31 4.91 -12.46
N LYS A 83 -2.18 4.17 -13.16
CA LYS A 83 -3.46 4.64 -13.71
C LYS A 83 -4.65 4.30 -12.82
N SER A 84 -4.59 3.21 -12.06
CA SER A 84 -5.71 2.80 -11.20
C SER A 84 -5.27 2.29 -9.83
N ILE A 85 -6.04 2.67 -8.81
CA ILE A 85 -5.90 2.15 -7.45
C ILE A 85 -7.26 1.70 -6.94
N GLU A 86 -7.30 0.52 -6.32
CA GLU A 86 -8.48 -0.02 -5.68
C GLU A 86 -8.20 -0.39 -4.22
N PHE A 87 -8.98 0.16 -3.29
CA PHE A 87 -9.02 -0.24 -1.90
C PHE A 87 -10.32 -1.01 -1.66
N ARG A 88 -10.22 -2.33 -1.50
CA ARG A 88 -11.29 -3.18 -0.98
C ARG A 88 -11.08 -3.30 0.52
N GLY A 89 -12.16 -3.34 1.30
CA GLY A 89 -12.02 -3.49 2.75
C GLY A 89 -11.71 -2.20 3.53
N PHE A 90 -11.99 -1.00 3.00
CA PHE A 90 -11.53 0.26 3.59
C PHE A 90 -12.29 0.61 4.88
N PHE A 91 -11.61 0.62 6.04
CA PHE A 91 -12.20 0.89 7.37
C PHE A 91 -12.08 2.36 7.82
N GLY A 92 -11.52 3.24 6.99
CA GLY A 92 -11.33 4.65 7.30
C GLY A 92 -10.26 4.90 8.37
N LYS A 93 -9.33 3.97 8.57
CA LYS A 93 -8.22 4.12 9.51
C LYS A 93 -7.24 5.17 9.01
N GLN A 94 -6.48 5.74 9.94
CA GLN A 94 -5.55 6.84 9.62
C GLN A 94 -4.55 6.43 8.53
N ILE A 95 -3.96 5.23 8.64
CA ILE A 95 -3.04 4.70 7.63
C ILE A 95 -3.64 4.59 6.24
N GLU A 96 -4.90 4.16 6.14
CA GLU A 96 -5.58 4.04 4.85
C GLU A 96 -5.81 5.41 4.23
N LYS A 97 -6.21 6.39 5.04
CA LYS A 97 -6.35 7.79 4.62
C LYS A 97 -5.03 8.39 4.18
N ASP A 98 -3.94 8.10 4.90
CA ASP A 98 -2.60 8.60 4.58
C ASP A 98 -2.09 8.01 3.26
N LEU A 99 -2.29 6.71 3.04
CA LEU A 99 -1.98 6.06 1.77
C LEU A 99 -2.78 6.68 0.62
N VAL A 100 -4.10 6.82 0.77
CA VAL A 100 -4.93 7.47 -0.25
C VAL A 100 -4.42 8.88 -0.57
N ARG A 101 -4.12 9.69 0.46
CA ARG A 101 -3.59 11.04 0.28
C ARG A 101 -2.25 11.04 -0.44
N LEU A 102 -1.36 10.11 -0.11
CA LEU A 102 -0.06 9.94 -0.74
C LEU A 102 -0.20 9.62 -2.22
N PHE A 103 -1.04 8.63 -2.55
CA PHE A 103 -1.27 8.24 -3.93
C PHE A 103 -1.88 9.39 -4.73
N LEU A 104 -2.91 10.06 -4.20
CA LEU A 104 -3.53 11.21 -4.86
C LEU A 104 -2.57 12.40 -5.06
N LYS A 105 -1.65 12.63 -4.12
CA LYS A 105 -0.68 13.73 -4.21
C LYS A 105 0.39 13.47 -5.27
N ASN A 106 0.81 12.21 -5.44
CA ASN A 106 2.00 11.88 -6.21
C ASN A 106 1.70 11.20 -7.56
N ALA A 107 0.59 10.47 -7.69
CA ALA A 107 0.24 9.75 -8.90
C ALA A 107 -0.39 10.67 -9.96
N LYS A 108 0.46 11.33 -10.75
CA LYS A 108 0.02 12.36 -11.71
C LYS A 108 -0.79 11.83 -12.87
N VAL A 109 -0.60 10.57 -13.26
CA VAL A 109 -1.31 9.92 -14.37
C VAL A 109 -2.50 9.08 -13.91
N LEU A 110 -2.88 9.18 -12.63
CA LEU A 110 -3.95 8.40 -12.03
C LEU A 110 -5.31 8.78 -12.65
N GLN A 111 -6.02 7.79 -13.16
CA GLN A 111 -7.30 7.96 -13.86
C GLN A 111 -8.47 7.46 -13.02
N ARG A 112 -8.24 6.47 -12.15
CA ARG A 112 -9.30 5.84 -11.35
C ARG A 112 -8.83 5.56 -9.93
N VAL A 113 -9.64 5.97 -8.97
CA VAL A 113 -9.57 5.49 -7.59
C VAL A 113 -10.90 4.84 -7.25
N ARG A 114 -10.87 3.61 -6.73
CA ARG A 114 -12.04 2.92 -6.20
C ARG A 114 -11.82 2.60 -4.74
N ILE A 115 -12.79 2.96 -3.91
CA ILE A 115 -12.77 2.67 -2.47
C ILE A 115 -14.07 1.97 -2.13
N THR A 116 -13.97 0.76 -1.58
CA THR A 116 -15.10 0.00 -1.06
C THR A 116 -15.02 0.05 0.47
N ILE A 117 -15.92 0.83 1.08
CA ILE A 117 -15.97 1.02 2.52
C ILE A 117 -16.48 -0.26 3.18
N SER A 118 -15.81 -0.70 4.25
CA SER A 118 -16.29 -1.77 5.12
C SER A 118 -17.11 -1.22 6.27
N GLY A 119 -18.29 -1.82 6.48
CA GLY A 119 -19.19 -1.53 7.59
C GLY A 119 -18.86 -2.32 8.85
#